data_AF-A0A2W1GTH1-F1
#
_entry.id   AF-A0A2W1GTH1-F1
#
_cell.length_a   1.000
_cell.length_b   1.000
_cell.length_c   1.000
_cell.angle_alpha   90.00
_cell.angle_beta   90.00
_cell.angle_gamma   90.00
#
_symmetry.space_group_name_H-M   'P 1'
#
loop_
_entity.id
_entity.type
_entity.pdbx_description
1 polymer ?
#
loop_
_entity_poly.entity_id
_entity_poly.type
_entity_poly.pdbx_seq_one_letter_code
_entity_poly.pdbx_strand_id
1 'polypeptide(L)'
;MQMNPSTPSLPNVITLDVGGRKFRTTKAVLSTSPYFANLFNRWEDHAEIQADGSLFIDVDPEIFPHLLNYLRRPNTFPLYWTRNDGFDYVLYTRLGAEADYFMLEGLKWWIRRKEYLEAVKVGVENYEHPQVTPEYDDE
;
A
#
# COMPACT_ATOMS: atom_id res chain seq x y z
N MET A 1 -28.65 9.95 -36.22
CA MET A 1 -28.04 9.19 -35.09
C MET A 1 -27.22 10.19 -34.29
N GLN A 2 -27.75 10.70 -33.17
CA GLN A 2 -26.95 11.53 -32.25
C GLN A 2 -25.98 10.60 -31.51
N MET A 3 -24.68 10.89 -31.60
CA MET A 3 -23.69 10.29 -30.70
C MET A 3 -23.88 10.90 -29.32
N ASN A 4 -24.18 10.08 -28.32
CA ASN A 4 -24.14 10.49 -26.93
C ASN A 4 -22.72 10.99 -26.61
N PRO A 5 -22.53 12.13 -25.93
CA PRO A 5 -21.21 12.49 -25.44
C PRO A 5 -20.78 11.42 -24.44
N SER A 6 -19.72 10.70 -24.77
CA SER A 6 -19.07 9.78 -23.85
C SER A 6 -18.71 10.55 -22.59
N THR A 7 -19.30 10.19 -21.46
CA THR A 7 -18.90 10.73 -20.16
C THR A 7 -17.38 10.57 -20.02
N PRO A 8 -16.61 11.62 -19.71
CA PRO A 8 -15.16 11.51 -19.62
C PRO A 8 -14.81 10.50 -18.54
N SER A 9 -14.25 9.35 -18.92
CA SER A 9 -13.77 8.37 -17.95
C SER A 9 -12.39 8.78 -17.43
N LEU A 10 -12.16 8.66 -16.12
CA LEU A 10 -10.82 8.82 -15.54
C LEU A 10 -9.78 7.97 -16.29
N PRO A 11 -8.56 8.49 -16.52
CA PRO A 11 -7.52 7.76 -17.21
C PRO A 11 -7.08 6.51 -16.43
N ASN A 12 -6.58 5.50 -17.15
CA ASN A 12 -6.06 4.28 -16.52
C ASN A 12 -4.83 4.53 -15.65
N VAL A 13 -4.00 5.51 -16.01
CA VAL A 13 -2.85 5.95 -15.22
C VAL A 13 -3.20 7.29 -14.61
N ILE A 14 -3.13 7.36 -13.28
CA ILE A 14 -3.53 8.51 -12.47
C ILE A 14 -2.27 9.07 -11.79
N THR A 15 -2.15 10.40 -11.81
CA THR A 15 -1.20 11.13 -10.98
C THR A 15 -1.94 11.59 -9.73
N LEU A 16 -1.44 11.22 -8.56
CA LEU A 16 -1.91 11.68 -7.26
C LEU A 16 -0.98 12.79 -6.77
N ASP A 17 -1.53 13.86 -6.23
CA ASP A 17 -0.80 14.82 -5.42
C ASP A 17 -1.05 14.53 -3.95
N VAL A 18 -0.02 14.08 -3.24
CA VAL A 18 -0.09 13.73 -1.83
C VAL A 18 0.80 14.71 -1.08
N GLY A 19 0.21 15.68 -0.40
CA GLY A 19 0.96 16.70 0.36
C GLY A 19 2.01 17.47 -0.47
N GLY A 20 1.80 17.65 -1.78
CA GLY A 20 2.73 18.29 -2.71
C GLY A 20 3.69 17.33 -3.43
N ARG A 21 3.74 16.05 -3.04
CA ARG A 21 4.54 15.01 -3.70
C ARG A 21 3.68 14.24 -4.70
N LYS A 22 4.10 14.24 -5.97
CA LYS A 22 3.38 13.54 -7.03
C LYS A 22 3.71 12.04 -7.05
N PHE A 23 2.68 11.21 -7.07
CA PHE A 23 2.77 9.76 -7.24
C PHE A 23 2.02 9.32 -8.49
N ARG A 24 2.59 8.40 -9.26
CA ARG A 24 1.95 7.87 -10.46
C ARG A 24 1.68 6.39 -10.32
N THR A 25 0.44 5.98 -10.59
CA THR A 25 0.01 4.58 -10.50
C THR A 25 -1.20 4.34 -11.40
N THR A 26 -1.73 3.12 -11.41
CA THR A 26 -2.93 2.79 -12.19
C THR A 26 -4.20 2.85 -11.34
N LYS A 27 -5.32 3.11 -12.00
CA LYS A 27 -6.67 2.99 -11.40
C LYS A 27 -6.87 1.61 -10.77
N ALA A 28 -6.41 0.56 -11.44
CA ALA A 28 -6.50 -0.82 -10.94
C ALA A 28 -5.79 -1.03 -9.59
N VAL A 29 -4.59 -0.47 -9.41
CA VAL A 29 -3.86 -0.53 -8.13
C VAL A 29 -4.60 0.25 -7.05
N LEU A 30 -5.11 1.45 -7.36
CA LEU A 30 -5.84 2.25 -6.37
C LEU A 30 -7.16 1.58 -5.97
N SER A 31 -7.90 1.01 -6.93
CA SER A 31 -9.14 0.27 -6.70
C SER A 31 -9.01 -0.97 -5.82
N THR A 32 -7.80 -1.41 -5.47
CA THR A 32 -7.59 -2.39 -4.39
C THR A 32 -8.08 -1.87 -3.04
N SER A 33 -8.06 -0.55 -2.83
CA SER A 33 -8.68 0.11 -1.68
C SER A 33 -10.16 0.37 -1.94
N PRO A 34 -11.07 -0.02 -1.03
CA PRO A 34 -12.48 0.37 -1.09
C PRO A 34 -12.67 1.90 -1.12
N TYR A 35 -11.83 2.66 -0.42
CA TYR A 35 -11.86 4.13 -0.46
C TYR A 35 -11.71 4.66 -1.89
N PHE A 36 -10.65 4.25 -2.60
CA PHE A 36 -10.42 4.70 -3.97
C PHE A 36 -11.44 4.13 -4.96
N ALA A 37 -11.89 2.89 -4.76
CA ALA A 37 -12.97 2.32 -5.56
C ALA A 37 -14.26 3.15 -5.46
N ASN A 38 -14.62 3.57 -4.24
CA ASN A 38 -15.76 4.45 -4.00
C ASN A 38 -15.55 5.84 -4.59
N LEU A 39 -14.35 6.41 -4.43
CA LEU A 39 -13.98 7.70 -5.02
C LEU A 39 -14.15 7.70 -6.54
N PHE A 40 -13.69 6.65 -7.22
CA PHE A 40 -13.82 6.54 -8.68
C PHE A 40 -15.24 6.29 -9.17
N ASN A 41 -16.11 5.72 -8.34
CA ASN A 41 -17.52 5.52 -8.68
C ASN A 41 -18.32 6.83 -8.62
N ARG A 42 -17.84 7.85 -7.89
CA ARG A 42 -18.50 9.14 -7.71
C ARG A 42 -17.54 10.31 -7.93
N TRP A 43 -16.63 10.14 -8.87
CA TRP A 43 -15.48 11.02 -9.02
C TRP A 43 -15.87 12.45 -9.40
N GLU A 44 -16.96 12.63 -10.15
CA GLU A 44 -17.48 13.95 -10.56
C GLU A 44 -17.85 14.84 -9.37
N ASP A 45 -18.27 14.24 -8.24
CA ASP A 45 -18.74 14.97 -7.05
C ASP A 45 -17.69 15.07 -5.94
N HIS A 46 -16.68 14.19 -5.95
CA HIS A 46 -15.81 13.98 -4.78
C HIS A 46 -14.31 13.98 -5.08
N ALA A 47 -13.89 13.92 -6.35
CA ALA A 47 -12.49 13.95 -6.71
C ALA A 47 -11.99 15.41 -6.85
N GLU A 48 -11.01 15.79 -6.05
CA GLU A 48 -10.35 17.09 -6.17
C GLU A 48 -9.28 17.03 -7.27
N ILE A 49 -9.68 17.33 -8.50
CA ILE A 49 -8.78 17.39 -9.66
C ILE A 49 -8.15 18.78 -9.72
N GLN A 50 -6.83 18.83 -9.65
CA GLN A 50 -6.04 20.04 -9.75
C GLN A 50 -5.91 20.51 -11.22
N ALA A 51 -5.46 21.75 -11.42
CA ALA A 51 -5.28 22.34 -12.75
C ALA A 51 -4.31 21.56 -13.66
N ASP A 52 -3.36 20.82 -13.09
CA ASP A 52 -2.42 19.96 -13.82
C ASP A 52 -2.99 18.56 -14.15
N GLY A 53 -4.26 18.31 -13.77
CA GLY A 53 -4.95 17.04 -13.97
C GLY A 53 -4.63 15.95 -12.94
N SER A 54 -3.84 16.26 -11.90
CA SER A 54 -3.61 15.32 -10.80
C SER A 54 -4.73 15.36 -9.77
N LEU A 55 -4.92 14.24 -9.06
CA LEU A 55 -5.92 14.09 -8.01
C LEU A 55 -5.26 14.40 -6.65
N PHE A 56 -5.77 15.41 -5.95
CA PHE A 56 -5.28 15.74 -4.61
C PHE A 56 -5.77 14.73 -3.57
N ILE A 57 -4.86 14.28 -2.71
CA ILE A 57 -5.09 13.34 -1.61
C ILE A 57 -4.43 13.93 -0.36
N ASP A 58 -5.23 14.27 0.64
CA ASP A 58 -4.77 14.89 1.88
C ASP A 58 -4.20 13.84 2.85
N VAL A 59 -3.00 13.34 2.53
CA VAL A 59 -2.28 12.32 3.29
C VAL A 59 -0.82 12.67 3.39
N ASP A 60 -0.17 12.17 4.45
CA ASP A 60 1.26 12.33 4.68
C ASP A 60 2.10 11.73 3.52
N PRO A 61 2.92 12.54 2.82
CA PRO A 61 3.73 12.09 1.68
C PRO A 61 4.84 11.10 2.06
N GLU A 62 5.20 10.99 3.34
CA GLU A 62 6.17 10.00 3.82
C GLU A 62 5.54 8.64 4.12
N ILE A 63 4.23 8.60 4.42
CA ILE A 63 3.53 7.34 4.70
C ILE A 63 2.92 6.74 3.43
N PHE A 64 2.42 7.58 2.53
CA PHE A 64 1.74 7.13 1.32
C PHE A 64 2.54 6.12 0.45
N PRO A 65 3.87 6.22 0.28
CA PRO A 65 4.64 5.22 -0.48
C PRO A 65 4.47 3.80 0.06
N HIS A 66 4.41 3.65 1.39
CA HIS A 66 4.23 2.36 2.06
C HIS A 66 2.84 1.78 1.80
N LEU A 67 1.82 2.63 1.87
CA LEU A 67 0.45 2.27 1.53
C LEU A 67 0.33 1.87 0.06
N LEU A 68 0.92 2.65 -0.85
CA LEU A 68 0.92 2.38 -2.28
C LEU A 68 1.64 1.06 -2.62
N ASN A 69 2.72 0.73 -1.91
CA ASN A 69 3.39 -0.57 -2.08
C ASN A 69 2.49 -1.74 -1.67
N TYR A 70 1.74 -1.61 -0.58
CA TYR A 70 0.74 -2.61 -0.20
C TYR A 70 -0.37 -2.74 -1.25
N LEU A 71 -0.89 -1.62 -1.77
CA LEU A 71 -1.90 -1.65 -2.85
C LEU A 71 -1.39 -2.37 -4.11
N ARG A 72 -0.11 -2.18 -4.47
CA ARG A 72 0.50 -2.85 -5.63
C ARG A 72 0.65 -4.36 -5.43
N ARG A 73 0.83 -4.80 -4.19
CA ARG A 73 1.04 -6.21 -3.82
C ARG A 73 0.22 -6.53 -2.57
N PRO A 74 -1.11 -6.70 -2.73
CA PRO A 74 -1.96 -7.07 -1.61
C PRO A 74 -1.46 -8.37 -0.97
N ASN A 75 -1.61 -8.49 0.35
CA ASN A 75 -1.12 -9.62 1.16
C ASN A 75 0.41 -9.69 1.30
N THR A 76 1.17 -8.74 0.74
CA THR A 76 2.58 -8.54 1.10
C THR A 76 2.66 -7.50 2.20
N PHE A 77 2.88 -7.95 3.43
CA PHE A 77 2.86 -7.08 4.60
C PHE A 77 4.23 -6.45 4.86
N PRO A 78 4.26 -5.18 5.27
CA PRO A 78 5.52 -4.50 5.51
C PRO A 78 6.22 -5.03 6.76
N LEU A 79 7.55 -5.09 6.67
CA LEU A 79 8.43 -5.42 7.77
C LEU A 79 9.50 -4.34 7.93
N TYR A 80 9.23 -3.36 8.80
CA TYR A 80 10.16 -2.30 9.17
C TYR A 80 10.94 -2.71 10.41
N TRP A 81 11.93 -3.58 10.21
CA TRP A 81 12.81 -4.07 11.26
C TRP A 81 14.25 -4.15 10.78
N THR A 82 15.19 -3.74 11.64
CA THR A 82 16.62 -4.00 11.46
C THR A 82 17.20 -4.61 12.73
N ARG A 83 18.35 -5.29 12.61
CA ARG A 83 19.05 -5.85 13.77
C ARG A 83 19.52 -4.77 14.75
N ASN A 84 19.86 -3.58 14.25
CA ASN A 84 20.44 -2.51 15.04
C ASN A 84 19.38 -1.64 15.71
N ASP A 85 18.29 -1.34 14.99
CA ASP A 85 17.29 -0.36 15.41
C ASP A 85 15.99 -1.01 15.92
N GLY A 86 15.84 -2.32 15.68
CA GLY A 86 14.60 -3.03 15.97
C GLY A 86 13.47 -2.61 15.05
N PHE A 87 12.24 -2.63 15.56
CA PHE A 87 11.05 -2.25 14.80
C PHE A 87 10.83 -0.73 14.81
N ASP A 88 10.47 -0.17 13.65
CA ASP A 88 9.99 1.20 13.56
C ASP A 88 8.51 1.29 13.97
N TYR A 89 8.27 1.29 15.28
CA TYR A 89 6.92 1.37 15.84
C TYR A 89 6.18 2.66 15.44
N VAL A 90 6.90 3.77 15.23
CA VAL A 90 6.29 5.04 14.84
C VAL A 90 5.73 4.92 13.42
N LEU A 91 6.50 4.32 12.50
CA LEU A 91 6.04 4.05 11.14
C LEU A 91 4.87 3.07 11.12
N TYR A 92 4.89 2.01 11.93
CA TYR A 92 3.73 1.10 12.04
C TYR A 92 2.48 1.82 12.55
N THR A 93 2.60 2.67 13.58
CA THR A 93 1.45 3.42 14.10
C THR A 93 0.87 4.36 13.06
N ARG A 94 1.72 5.13 12.36
CA ARG A 94 1.28 6.06 11.31
C ARG A 94 0.65 5.32 10.13
N LEU A 95 1.31 4.27 9.63
CA LEU A 95 0.78 3.44 8.55
C LEU A 95 -0.54 2.74 8.94
N GLY A 96 -0.70 2.35 10.21
CA GLY A 96 -1.93 1.77 10.72
C GLY A 96 -3.12 2.73 10.69
N ALA A 97 -2.90 4.01 10.96
CA ALA A 97 -3.93 5.04 10.85
C ALA A 97 -4.35 5.25 9.38
N GLU A 98 -3.39 5.35 8.46
CA GLU A 98 -3.69 5.46 7.03
C GLU A 98 -4.39 4.19 6.50
N ALA A 99 -3.97 3.00 6.93
CA ALA A 99 -4.62 1.75 6.54
C ALA A 99 -6.10 1.70 6.95
N ASP A 100 -6.47 2.31 8.10
CA ASP A 100 -7.87 2.43 8.50
C ASP A 100 -8.62 3.44 7.62
N TYR A 101 -8.04 4.62 7.39
CA TYR A 101 -8.63 5.65 6.52
C TYR A 101 -8.91 5.12 5.10
N PHE A 102 -7.95 4.42 4.49
CA PHE A 102 -8.08 3.83 3.16
C PHE A 102 -8.79 2.48 3.15
N MET A 103 -9.39 2.05 4.27
CA MET A 103 -10.19 0.82 4.38
C MET A 103 -9.42 -0.45 3.98
N LEU A 104 -8.12 -0.49 4.29
CA LEU A 104 -7.23 -1.61 4.00
C LEU A 104 -7.22 -2.60 5.16
N GLU A 105 -8.31 -3.35 5.31
CA GLU A 105 -8.53 -4.25 6.45
C GLU A 105 -7.36 -5.21 6.70
N GLY A 106 -6.81 -5.85 5.67
CA GLY A 106 -5.68 -6.75 5.81
C GLY A 106 -4.47 -6.06 6.47
N LEU A 107 -4.04 -4.92 5.92
CA LEU A 107 -2.92 -4.15 6.46
C LEU A 107 -3.22 -3.59 7.85
N LYS A 108 -4.45 -3.12 8.07
CA LYS A 108 -4.91 -2.63 9.36
C LYS A 108 -4.80 -3.70 10.44
N TRP A 109 -5.30 -4.90 10.18
CA TRP A 109 -5.28 -5.99 11.15
C TRP A 109 -3.87 -6.52 11.39
N TRP A 110 -3.04 -6.66 10.34
CA TRP A 110 -1.61 -6.98 10.46
C TRP A 110 -0.91 -6.06 11.47
N ILE A 111 -1.11 -4.75 11.34
CA ILE A 111 -0.48 -3.74 12.20
C ILE A 111 -1.10 -3.75 13.60
N ARG A 112 -2.43 -3.73 13.72
CA ARG A 112 -3.14 -3.68 15.02
C ARG A 112 -2.85 -4.89 15.89
N ARG A 113 -2.76 -6.09 15.28
CA ARG A 113 -2.43 -7.34 15.96
C ARG A 113 -0.94 -7.53 16.18
N LYS A 114 -0.12 -6.62 15.65
CA LYS A 114 1.35 -6.67 15.71
C LYS A 114 1.93 -7.97 15.15
N GLU A 115 1.33 -8.50 14.09
CA GLU A 115 1.77 -9.76 13.46
C GLU A 115 3.20 -9.68 12.91
N TYR A 116 3.70 -8.46 12.64
CA TYR A 116 5.11 -8.19 12.32
C TYR A 116 6.10 -8.62 13.41
N LEU A 117 5.69 -8.71 14.68
CA LEU A 117 6.54 -9.19 15.76
C LEU A 117 6.86 -10.67 15.61
N GLU A 118 5.88 -11.46 15.17
CA GLU A 118 6.03 -12.91 14.99
C GLU A 118 6.83 -13.23 13.71
N ALA A 119 6.68 -12.42 12.66
CA ALA A 119 7.40 -12.60 11.40
C ALA A 119 8.93 -12.57 11.56
N VAL A 120 9.46 -11.79 12.51
CA VAL A 120 10.91 -11.73 12.79
C VAL A 120 11.38 -12.92 13.62
N LYS A 121 10.57 -13.40 14.58
CA LYS A 121 10.93 -14.57 15.41
C LYS A 121 11.16 -15.81 14.54
N VAL A 122 10.26 -16.06 13.59
CA VAL A 122 10.40 -17.15 12.60
C VAL A 122 11.65 -16.96 11.74
N GLY A 123 12.03 -15.72 11.43
CA GLY A 123 13.27 -15.44 10.70
C GLY A 123 14.52 -15.84 11.48
N VAL A 124 14.63 -15.43 12.75
CA VAL A 124 15.82 -15.67 13.59
C VAL A 124 16.04 -17.16 13.88
N GLU A 125 14.98 -17.90 14.22
CA GLU A 125 15.07 -19.35 14.48
C GLU A 125 15.56 -20.14 13.25
N ASN A 126 15.15 -19.73 12.03
CA ASN A 126 15.62 -20.36 10.79
C ASN A 126 17.08 -20.05 10.44
N TYR A 127 17.66 -18.96 10.94
CA TYR A 127 19.09 -18.65 10.77
C TYR A 127 19.97 -19.38 11.80
N GLU A 128 19.45 -19.69 12.99
CA GLU A 128 20.19 -20.44 14.02
C GLU A 128 20.23 -21.95 13.74
N HIS A 129 19.30 -22.45 12.91
CA HIS A 129 19.33 -23.82 12.38
C HIS A 129 19.30 -23.81 10.85
N PRO A 130 20.46 -23.61 10.18
CA PRO A 130 20.55 -23.85 8.74
C PRO A 130 20.10 -25.28 8.48
N GLN A 131 19.13 -25.47 7.58
CA GLN A 131 18.82 -26.78 7.05
C GLN A 131 20.12 -27.35 6.47
N VAL A 132 20.72 -28.32 7.15
CA VAL A 132 21.87 -29.06 6.65
C VAL A 132 21.36 -29.79 5.42
N THR A 133 21.65 -29.27 4.24
CA THR A 133 21.42 -29.99 2.99
C THR A 133 22.28 -31.26 3.05
N PRO A 134 21.71 -32.46 2.92
CA PRO A 134 22.52 -33.66 2.79
C PRO A 134 23.42 -33.48 1.56
N GLU A 135 24.73 -33.53 1.77
CA GLU A 135 25.69 -33.77 0.70
C GLU A 135 25.28 -35.10 0.07
N TYR A 136 24.80 -35.05 -1.18
CA TYR A 136 24.63 -36.27 -1.95
C TYR A 136 26.03 -36.66 -2.40
N ASP A 137 26.57 -37.71 -1.79
CA ASP A 137 27.76 -38.40 -2.31
C ASP A 137 27.40 -38.95 -3.70
N ASP A 138 28.00 -38.36 -4.73
CA ASP A 138 27.95 -38.87 -6.10
C ASP A 138 28.71 -40.21 -6.18
N GLU A 139 27.97 -41.32 -6.27
CA GLU A 139 28.47 -42.62 -6.76
C GLU A 139 28.04 -42.85 -8.22
#